data_AF-L8WSU6-F1
#
_entry.id   AF-L8WSU6-F1
#
_cell.length_a   1.000
_cell.length_b   1.000
_cell.length_c   1.000
_cell.angle_alpha   90.00
_cell.angle_beta   90.00
_cell.angle_gamma   90.00
#
_symmetry.space_group_name_H-M   'P 1'
#
loop_
_entity.id
_entity.type
_entity.pdbx_description
1 polymer ?
#
loop_
_entity_poly.entity_id
_entity_poly.type
_entity_poly.pdbx_seq_one_letter_code
_entity_poly.pdbx_strand_id
1 'polypeptide(L)'
;MRHLPNKFLICDRAADCKFIRLALGHHGIIPVRCFTCGKVIGDKWEDYVKLLRDDVTEGDAMDQLGLKRYCCRRMVLTHVDLIEKLLQYNPMERTKERMTRDG
;
A
#
# COMPACT_ATOMS: atom_id res chain seq x y z
N MET A 1 5.67 13.58 32.16
CA MET A 1 6.21 12.45 32.96
C MET A 1 5.08 11.53 33.38
N ARG A 2 5.33 10.21 33.31
CA ARG A 2 4.47 9.02 33.58
C ARG A 2 3.70 8.51 32.35
N HIS A 3 4.28 7.63 31.53
CA HIS A 3 4.43 6.16 31.63
C HIS A 3 3.12 5.36 31.42
N LEU A 4 3.15 4.60 30.30
CA LEU A 4 2.31 3.51 29.74
C LEU A 4 2.01 2.36 30.75
N PRO A 5 1.07 1.39 30.56
CA PRO A 5 0.84 0.63 29.31
C PRO A 5 -0.58 0.02 29.06
N ASN A 6 -0.74 -0.63 27.90
CA ASN A 6 -1.74 -1.67 27.56
C ASN A 6 -3.21 -1.40 27.90
N LYS A 7 -3.93 -0.79 26.97
CA LYS A 7 -5.37 -1.01 26.79
C LYS A 7 -5.65 -1.40 25.36
N PHE A 8 -5.33 -2.66 25.13
CA PHE A 8 -6.04 -3.54 24.22
C PHE A 8 -7.54 -3.42 24.54
N LEU A 9 -8.25 -2.61 23.76
CA LEU A 9 -9.71 -2.65 23.67
C LEU A 9 -10.02 -3.05 22.24
N ILE A 10 -10.14 -4.36 22.06
CA ILE A 10 -10.90 -4.96 20.98
C ILE A 10 -12.34 -4.47 21.14
N CYS A 11 -12.86 -3.78 20.11
CA CYS A 11 -14.28 -3.84 19.81
C CYS A 11 -14.40 -4.25 18.34
N ASP A 12 -14.97 -5.44 18.18
CA ASP A 12 -15.27 -6.21 16.99
C ASP A 12 -15.82 -5.41 15.79
N ARG A 13 -14.97 -5.25 14.77
CA ARG A 13 -15.35 -5.62 13.40
C ARG A 13 -14.12 -5.78 12.52
N ALA A 14 -13.66 -7.03 12.44
CA ALA A 14 -12.76 -7.51 11.39
C ALA A 14 -13.32 -7.36 9.95
N ALA A 15 -14.44 -6.65 9.74
CA ALA A 15 -15.06 -6.39 8.46
C ALA A 15 -14.92 -4.93 7.95
N ASP A 16 -14.47 -3.98 8.77
CA ASP A 16 -14.57 -2.54 8.41
C ASP A 16 -13.20 -1.92 8.03
N CYS A 17 -12.11 -2.68 8.12
CA CYS A 17 -10.76 -2.19 7.81
C CYS A 17 -10.46 -2.07 6.30
N LYS A 18 -11.38 -2.51 5.42
CA LYS A 18 -11.26 -2.31 3.96
C LYS A 18 -11.72 -0.91 3.51
N PHE A 19 -12.53 -0.20 4.30
CA PHE A 19 -13.17 1.05 3.83
C PHE A 19 -12.24 2.28 3.88
N ILE A 20 -11.27 2.34 4.80
CA ILE A 20 -10.25 3.41 4.81
C ILE A 20 -9.23 3.24 3.66
N ARG A 21 -9.10 2.03 3.10
CA ARG A 21 -8.14 1.72 2.03
C ARG A 21 -8.52 2.29 0.65
N LEU A 22 -9.74 2.82 0.49
CA LEU A 22 -10.24 3.44 -0.75
C LEU A 22 -10.23 4.98 -0.73
N ALA A 23 -10.01 5.63 0.42
CA ALA A 23 -10.18 7.08 0.55
C ALA A 23 -8.88 7.91 0.38
N LEU A 24 -7.71 7.28 0.28
CA LEU A 24 -6.43 7.97 0.04
C LEU A 24 -5.81 7.45 -1.26
N GLY A 25 -6.28 7.99 -2.38
CA GLY A 25 -5.83 7.67 -3.73
C GLY A 25 -4.38 8.07 -4.02
N HIS A 26 -3.43 7.26 -3.56
CA HIS A 26 -2.11 7.14 -4.19
C HIS A 26 -2.12 5.92 -5.11
N HIS A 27 -2.84 6.05 -6.23
CA HIS A 27 -2.84 5.08 -7.34
C HIS A 27 -1.52 5.20 -8.12
N GLY A 28 -0.44 4.57 -7.66
CA GLY A 28 0.84 4.61 -8.36
C GLY A 28 1.96 3.85 -7.67
N ILE A 29 3.05 3.63 -8.42
CA ILE A 29 4.29 2.97 -8.00
C ILE A 29 4.78 3.53 -6.65
N ILE A 30 5.30 2.67 -5.77
CA ILE A 30 5.90 3.08 -4.49
C ILE A 30 6.95 4.16 -4.73
N PRO A 31 6.94 5.24 -3.93
CA PRO A 31 7.99 6.25 -4.01
C PRO A 31 9.34 5.62 -3.64
N VAL A 32 10.35 5.83 -4.49
CA VAL A 32 11.72 5.30 -4.29
C VAL A 32 12.29 5.71 -2.92
N ARG A 33 11.98 6.94 -2.48
CA ARG A 33 12.36 7.50 -1.17
C ARG A 33 11.15 8.05 -0.44
N CYS A 34 11.18 8.02 0.89
CA CYS A 34 10.17 8.69 1.69
C CYS A 34 10.24 10.21 1.58
N PHE A 35 9.07 10.86 1.39
CA PHE A 35 8.96 12.31 1.30
C PHE A 35 9.41 13.07 2.55
N THR A 36 9.39 12.44 3.72
CA THR A 36 9.78 13.08 4.98
C THR A 36 11.18 12.68 5.44
N CYS A 37 11.49 11.37 5.44
CA CYS A 37 12.75 10.86 5.99
C CYS A 37 13.87 10.73 4.94
N GLY A 38 13.57 10.78 3.64
CA GLY A 38 14.54 10.57 2.56
C GLY A 38 15.13 9.15 2.48
N LYS A 39 14.70 8.24 3.37
CA LYS A 39 15.11 6.83 3.40
C LYS A 39 14.60 6.11 2.16
N VAL A 40 15.42 5.24 1.60
CA VAL A 40 15.05 4.37 0.47
C VAL A 40 14.02 3.34 0.95
N ILE A 41 12.91 3.24 0.21
CA ILE A 41 11.76 2.36 0.50
C ILE A 41 11.44 1.46 -0.70
N GLY A 42 11.74 1.90 -1.92
CA GLY A 42 11.37 1.16 -3.14
C GLY A 42 11.93 -0.27 -3.21
N ASP A 43 13.07 -0.53 -2.57
CA ASP A 43 13.72 -1.83 -2.49
C ASP A 43 13.01 -2.83 -1.56
N LYS A 44 12.20 -2.34 -0.61
CA LYS A 44 11.69 -3.14 0.52
C LYS A 44 10.30 -3.71 0.31
N TRP A 45 9.62 -3.30 -0.76
CA TRP A 45 8.24 -3.70 -1.00
C TRP A 45 8.09 -5.18 -1.26
N GLU A 46 8.95 -5.73 -2.11
CA GLU A 46 8.89 -7.16 -2.44
C GLU A 46 9.12 -8.02 -1.21
N ASP A 47 10.08 -7.64 -0.36
CA ASP A 47 10.36 -8.35 0.89
C ASP A 47 9.22 -8.19 1.89
N TYR A 48 8.57 -7.02 1.95
CA TYR A 48 7.35 -6.83 2.73
C TYR A 48 6.24 -7.78 2.27
N VAL A 49 6.01 -7.90 0.97
CA VAL A 49 5.00 -8.82 0.42
C VAL A 49 5.35 -10.29 0.69
N LYS A 50 6.63 -10.67 0.64
CA LYS A 50 7.09 -12.03 1.01
C LYS A 50 6.76 -12.33 2.47
N LEU A 51 7.11 -11.42 3.40
CA LEU A 51 6.83 -11.58 4.83
C LEU A 51 5.33 -11.69 5.12
N LEU A 52 4.48 -10.96 4.39
CA LEU A 52 3.03 -11.09 4.52
C LEU A 52 2.49 -12.43 4.00
N ARG A 53 3.14 -13.03 2.99
CA ARG A 53 2.79 -14.38 2.51
C ARG A 53 3.19 -15.46 3.51
N ASP A 54 4.23 -15.20 4.30
CA ASP A 54 4.71 -16.06 5.38
C ASP A 54 3.92 -15.86 6.70
N ASP A 55 2.76 -15.19 6.65
CA ASP A 55 1.83 -14.95 7.78
C ASP A 55 2.40 -14.10 8.93
N VAL A 56 3.40 -13.26 8.63
CA VAL A 56 3.96 -12.29 9.58
C VAL A 56 3.03 -11.07 9.71
N THR A 57 2.84 -10.57 10.93
CA THR A 57 2.05 -9.36 11.19
C THR A 57 2.64 -8.14 10.47
N GLU A 58 1.81 -7.20 10.01
CA GLU A 58 2.28 -6.04 9.24
C GLU A 58 3.27 -5.18 10.04
N GLY A 59 3.05 -5.08 11.35
CA GLY A 59 3.90 -4.33 12.27
C GLY A 59 5.31 -4.92 12.34
N ASP A 60 5.40 -6.23 12.59
CA ASP A 60 6.67 -6.94 12.73
C ASP A 60 7.43 -7.00 11.40
N ALA A 61 6.72 -7.19 10.28
CA ALA A 61 7.33 -7.18 8.95
C ALA A 61 8.03 -5.84 8.66
N MET A 62 7.39 -4.71 8.99
CA MET A 62 8.01 -3.38 8.83
C MET A 62 9.20 -3.15 9.77
N ASP A 63 9.17 -3.75 10.96
CA ASP A 63 10.27 -3.66 11.91
C ASP A 63 11.50 -4.47 11.48
N GLN A 64 11.28 -5.66 10.91
CA GLN A 64 12.34 -6.48 10.32
C GLN A 64 13.01 -5.77 9.13
N LEU A 65 12.24 -5.06 8.31
CA LEU A 65 12.74 -4.22 7.21
C LEU A 65 13.45 -2.93 7.69
N GLY A 66 13.49 -2.68 9.00
CA GLY A 66 14.14 -1.53 9.62
C GLY A 66 13.38 -0.22 9.43
N LEU A 67 12.08 -0.25 9.16
CA LEU A 67 11.21 0.93 9.04
C LEU A 67 10.71 1.37 10.42
N LYS A 68 11.58 1.90 11.27
CA LYS A 68 11.22 2.32 12.64
C LYS A 68 10.39 3.61 12.71
N ARG A 69 10.54 4.51 11.74
CA ARG A 69 9.85 5.82 11.75
C ARG A 69 8.48 5.73 11.10
N TYR A 70 7.48 6.36 11.72
CA TYR A 70 6.11 6.43 11.24
C TYR A 70 5.99 6.98 9.81
N CYS A 71 6.83 7.96 9.44
CA CYS A 71 6.80 8.56 8.11
C CYS A 71 7.19 7.56 7.01
N CYS A 72 8.15 6.67 7.28
CA CYS A 72 8.57 5.66 6.33
C CYS A 72 7.55 4.48 6.31
N ARG A 73 6.92 4.14 7.45
CA ARG A 73 5.83 3.12 7.51
C ARG A 73 4.57 3.52 6.76
N ARG A 74 4.17 4.80 6.85
CA ARG A 74 2.99 5.32 6.15
C ARG A 74 3.07 5.08 4.64
N MET A 75 4.25 5.22 4.03
CA MET A 75 4.44 5.03 2.59
C MET A 75 4.13 3.59 2.15
N VAL A 76 4.50 2.60 2.95
CA VAL A 76 4.27 1.17 2.66
C VAL A 76 2.81 0.80 2.93
N LEU A 77 2.24 1.29 4.04
CA LEU A 77 0.85 1.02 4.43
C LEU A 77 -0.18 1.56 3.44
N THR A 78 0.06 2.74 2.88
CA THR A 78 -0.88 3.38 1.95
C THR A 78 -0.65 2.99 0.49
N HIS A 79 0.39 2.20 0.18
CA HIS A 79 0.65 1.81 -1.19
C HIS A 79 -0.38 0.78 -1.68
N VAL A 80 -0.88 1.00 -2.90
CA VAL A 80 -1.71 0.04 -3.62
C VAL A 80 -1.08 -0.16 -4.99
N ASP A 81 -0.64 -1.38 -5.29
CA ASP A 81 -0.08 -1.72 -6.59
C ASP A 81 -1.21 -1.94 -7.60
N LEU A 82 -1.47 -0.93 -8.43
CA LEU A 82 -2.48 -0.98 -9.49
C LEU A 82 -1.86 -1.12 -10.89
N ILE A 83 -0.54 -1.27 -10.98
CA ILE A 83 0.17 -1.37 -12.25
C ILE A 83 -0.30 -2.62 -13.01
N GLU A 84 -0.47 -3.73 -12.29
CA GLU A 84 -0.96 -4.98 -12.87
C GLU A 84 -2.32 -4.81 -13.58
N LYS A 85 -3.21 -3.99 -13.01
CA LYS A 85 -4.54 -3.75 -13.58
C LYS A 85 -4.53 -2.75 -14.73
N LEU A 86 -3.59 -1.79 -14.72
CA LEU A 86 -3.46 -0.78 -15.78
C LEU A 86 -2.87 -1.35 -17.07
N LEU A 87 -1.94 -2.30 -16.98
CA LEU A 87 -1.33 -2.96 -18.15
C LEU A 87 -2.35 -3.72 -19.01
N GLN A 88 -3.45 -4.15 -18.42
CA GLN A 88 -4.53 -4.87 -19.11
C GLN A 88 -5.44 -3.93 -19.92
N TYR A 89 -5.30 -2.62 -19.75
CA TYR A 89 -6.07 -1.64 -20.50
C TYR A 89 -5.37 -1.32 -21.83
N ASN A 90 -5.74 -2.03 -22.90
CA ASN A 90 -5.26 -1.72 -24.25
C ASN A 90 -6.01 -0.50 -24.82
N PRO A 91 -5.36 0.68 -25.00
CA PRO A 91 -6.03 1.86 -25.54
C PRO A 91 -6.51 1.67 -27.00
N MET A 92 -5.97 0.68 -27.72
CA MET A 92 -6.30 0.43 -29.12
C MET A 92 -7.71 -0.15 -29.31
N GLU A 93 -8.24 -0.88 -28.33
CA GLU A 93 -9.59 -1.45 -28.42
C GLU A 93 -10.68 -0.37 -28.34
N ARG A 94 -10.49 0.65 -27.49
CA ARG A 94 -11.43 1.78 -27.40
C ARG A 94 -11.44 2.63 -28.67
N THR A 95 -10.31 2.79 -29.35
CA THR A 95 -10.25 3.53 -30.62
C THR A 95 -11.01 2.79 -31.71
N LYS A 96 -10.93 1.45 -31.73
CA LYS A 96 -11.72 0.61 -32.66
C LYS A 96 -13.22 0.73 -32.40
N GLU A 97 -13.65 0.71 -31.14
CA GLU A 97 -15.06 0.93 -30.77
C GLU A 97 -15.56 2.33 -31.17
N ARG A 98 -14.73 3.37 -30.98
CA ARG A 98 -15.05 4.73 -31.44
C ARG A 98 -15.18 4.80 -32.96
N MET A 99 -14.27 4.18 -33.70
CA MET A 99 -14.29 4.12 -35.16
C MET A 99 -15.51 3.36 -35.72
N THR A 100 -15.97 2.30 -35.05
CA THR A 100 -17.17 1.55 -35.49
C THR A 100 -18.50 2.27 -35.23
N ARG A 101 -18.51 3.36 -34.45
CA ARG A 101 -19.75 4.05 -34.03
C ARG A 101 -20.08 5.28 -34.90
N ASP A 102 -19.09 5.78 -35.64
CA ASP A 102 -19.22 6.92 -36.55
C ASP A 102 -19.26 6.50 -38.04
N GLY A 103 -19.52 5.21 -38.31
CA GLY A 103 -19.62 4.61 -39.66
C GLY A 103 -21.00 4.03 -39.95
#